data_AF-A0A9Q2W6Q9-F1
#
_entry.id   AF-A0A9Q2W6Q9-F1
#
_cell.length_a   1.000
_cell.length_b   1.000
_cell.length_c   1.000
_cell.angle_alpha   90.00
_cell.angle_beta   90.00
_cell.angle_gamma   90.00
#
_symmetry.space_group_name_H-M   'P 1'
#
loop_
_entity.id
_entity.type
_entity.pdbx_description
1 polymer ?
#
loop_
_entity_poly.entity_id
_entity_poly.type
_entity_poly.pdbx_seq_one_letter_code
_entity_poly.pdbx_strand_id
1 'polypeptide(L)'
;MRLTTPDNLPVPEAGDDVDPLEDWLGDLADAVQKALRRDTDWKAVPITASSVVTDSSEPAQYRVLNGVVYLRGVLVAKSGNLPSGNYVTLPTEYAPVGTRFVALLYQGVATACRFIANTNGTLNFNHNGISTTSVRLDGAFWPLPA
;
A
#
# COMPACT_ATOMS: atom_id res chain seq x y z
N MET A 1 -13.16 -79.79 -11.14
CA MET A 1 -12.42 -78.72 -11.85
C MET A 1 -13.15 -77.41 -11.58
N ARG A 2 -12.70 -76.64 -10.58
CA ARG A 2 -13.29 -75.34 -10.20
C ARG A 2 -12.23 -74.29 -10.53
N LEU A 3 -12.59 -73.32 -11.39
CA LEU A 3 -11.76 -72.14 -11.64
C LEU A 3 -11.79 -71.26 -10.38
N THR A 4 -10.62 -70.91 -9.86
CA THR A 4 -10.42 -69.84 -8.89
C THR A 4 -9.90 -68.61 -9.62
N THR A 5 -10.60 -67.48 -9.53
CA THR A 5 -10.06 -66.16 -9.86
C THR A 5 -9.23 -65.64 -8.68
N PRO A 6 -8.03 -65.08 -8.90
CA PRO A 6 -7.27 -64.46 -7.84
C PRO A 6 -7.65 -62.98 -7.65
N ASP A 7 -7.48 -62.54 -6.41
CA ASP A 7 -7.19 -61.18 -5.96
C ASP A 7 -8.36 -60.22 -5.63
N ASN A 8 -8.64 -60.20 -4.32
CA ASN A 8 -9.15 -59.12 -3.50
C ASN A 8 -8.62 -57.73 -3.92
N LEU A 9 -9.30 -57.05 -4.84
CA LEU A 9 -9.21 -55.59 -4.90
C LEU A 9 -10.26 -55.01 -3.92
N PRO A 10 -9.86 -54.10 -3.01
CA PRO A 10 -10.84 -53.42 -2.16
C PRO A 10 -11.83 -52.66 -3.05
N VAL A 11 -13.12 -52.87 -2.81
CA VAL A 11 -14.16 -51.98 -3.34
C VAL A 11 -13.94 -50.62 -2.64
N PRO A 12 -13.82 -49.49 -3.37
CA PRO A 12 -13.77 -48.18 -2.72
C PRO A 12 -15.05 -48.00 -1.89
N GLU A 13 -14.91 -47.75 -0.60
CA GLU A 13 -16.06 -47.32 0.20
C GLU A 13 -16.54 -45.99 -0.37
N ALA A 14 -17.86 -45.86 -0.55
CA ALA A 14 -18.51 -44.60 -0.84
C ALA A 14 -18.38 -43.70 0.41
N GLY A 15 -17.23 -43.05 0.55
CA GLY A 15 -16.88 -42.20 1.66
C GLY A 15 -16.18 -40.96 1.13
N ASP A 16 -16.90 -39.84 1.16
CA ASP A 16 -16.42 -38.48 0.98
C ASP A 16 -15.65 -38.21 -0.33
N ASP A 17 -16.32 -38.41 -1.47
CA ASP A 17 -16.02 -37.60 -2.65
C ASP A 17 -16.43 -36.15 -2.31
N VAL A 18 -15.51 -35.38 -1.73
CA VAL A 18 -15.63 -33.92 -1.69
C VAL A 18 -15.74 -33.49 -3.14
N ASP A 19 -16.88 -32.91 -3.52
CA ASP A 19 -17.13 -32.55 -4.92
C ASP A 19 -15.99 -31.65 -5.39
N PRO A 20 -15.17 -32.06 -6.39
CA PRO A 20 -14.04 -31.26 -6.85
C PRO A 20 -14.47 -29.88 -7.37
N LEU A 21 -15.76 -29.69 -7.66
CA LEU A 21 -16.35 -28.38 -7.96
C LEU A 21 -16.44 -27.48 -6.73
N GLU A 22 -16.73 -28.00 -5.54
CA GLU A 22 -16.82 -27.20 -4.31
C GLU A 22 -15.44 -26.73 -3.85
N ASP A 23 -14.41 -27.58 -3.99
CA ASP A 23 -13.01 -27.24 -3.67
C ASP A 23 -12.47 -26.17 -4.64
N TRP A 24 -12.76 -26.32 -5.94
CA TRP A 24 -12.37 -25.32 -6.95
C TRP A 24 -13.08 -23.97 -6.78
N LEU A 25 -14.36 -23.98 -6.40
CA LEU A 25 -15.10 -22.75 -6.11
C LEU A 25 -14.56 -22.04 -4.85
N GLY A 26 -14.13 -22.80 -3.84
CA GLY A 26 -13.44 -22.27 -2.67
C GLY A 26 -12.13 -21.59 -3.04
N ASP A 27 -11.26 -22.26 -3.79
CA ASP A 27 -9.99 -21.72 -4.27
C ASP A 27 -10.17 -20.47 -5.15
N LEU A 28 -11.17 -20.47 -6.02
CA LEU A 28 -11.50 -19.32 -6.86
C LEU A 28 -12.02 -18.15 -6.01
N ALA A 29 -12.90 -18.40 -5.05
CA ALA A 29 -13.43 -17.37 -4.16
C ALA A 29 -12.31 -16.74 -3.31
N ASP A 30 -11.36 -17.54 -2.82
CA ASP A 30 -10.19 -17.07 -2.09
C ASP A 30 -9.23 -16.30 -2.99
N ALA A 31 -8.99 -16.75 -4.23
CA ALA A 31 -8.18 -16.04 -5.20
C ALA A 31 -8.81 -14.68 -5.59
N VAL A 32 -10.13 -14.64 -5.78
CA VAL A 32 -10.90 -13.42 -6.07
C VAL A 32 -10.90 -12.50 -4.86
N GLN A 33 -11.15 -13.00 -3.64
CA GLN A 33 -11.04 -12.18 -2.43
C GLN A 33 -9.63 -11.65 -2.23
N LYS A 34 -8.59 -12.46 -2.45
CA LYS A 34 -7.19 -12.04 -2.37
C LYS A 34 -6.83 -11.02 -3.44
N ALA A 35 -7.42 -11.12 -4.64
CA ALA A 35 -7.27 -10.15 -5.71
C ALA A 35 -8.00 -8.82 -5.38
N LEU A 36 -9.19 -8.88 -4.80
CA LEU A 36 -9.97 -7.72 -4.35
C LEU A 36 -9.34 -7.05 -3.12
N ARG A 37 -8.68 -7.82 -2.24
CA ARG A 37 -7.90 -7.32 -1.09
C ARG A 37 -6.60 -6.62 -1.50
N ARG A 38 -6.22 -6.58 -2.78
CA ARG A 38 -4.97 -5.90 -3.20
C ARG A 38 -4.96 -4.38 -2.94
N ASP A 39 -6.12 -3.75 -2.70
CA ASP A 39 -6.19 -2.35 -2.28
C ASP A 39 -6.58 -2.15 -0.80
N THR A 40 -6.44 -3.20 -0.01
CA THR A 40 -6.48 -3.16 1.45
C THR A 40 -5.04 -3.18 2.00
N ASP A 41 -4.82 -2.84 3.27
CA ASP A 41 -3.48 -2.67 3.92
C ASP A 41 -2.82 -1.29 3.81
N TRP A 42 -3.56 -0.27 3.40
CA TRP A 42 -3.12 1.11 3.56
C TRP A 42 -3.04 1.51 5.04
N LYS A 43 -1.86 1.95 5.47
CA LYS A 43 -1.58 2.44 6.82
C LYS A 43 -1.56 3.96 6.83
N ALA A 44 -1.99 4.57 7.92
CA ALA A 44 -1.88 6.03 8.08
C ALA A 44 -0.41 6.47 8.03
N VAL A 45 -0.12 7.55 7.32
CA VAL A 45 1.22 8.14 7.31
C VAL A 45 1.52 8.73 8.70
N PRO A 46 2.70 8.47 9.30
CA PRO A 46 3.06 9.07 10.58
C PRO A 46 3.43 10.54 10.39
N ILE A 47 2.44 11.41 10.61
CA ILE A 47 2.61 12.87 10.59
C ILE A 47 3.32 13.28 11.88
N THR A 48 4.47 13.93 11.74
CA THR A 48 5.31 14.37 12.87
C THR A 48 5.17 15.86 13.17
N ALA A 49 4.65 16.64 12.23
CA ALA A 49 4.44 18.07 12.42
C ALA A 49 3.03 18.39 12.93
N SER A 50 2.96 19.13 14.04
CA SER A 50 1.68 19.52 14.67
C SER A 50 0.81 20.46 13.83
N SER A 51 1.42 21.17 12.87
CA SER A 51 0.78 22.10 11.94
C SER A 51 0.10 21.42 10.75
N VAL A 52 0.28 20.09 10.59
CA VAL A 52 -0.20 19.32 9.45
C VAL A 52 -1.21 18.29 9.91
N VAL A 53 -2.23 18.06 9.09
CA VAL A 53 -3.19 16.95 9.23
C VAL A 53 -3.34 16.22 7.92
N THR A 54 -3.99 15.08 7.97
CA THR A 54 -4.52 14.46 6.77
C THR A 54 -5.86 15.07 6.38
N ASP A 55 -6.15 15.16 5.08
CA ASP A 55 -7.50 15.39 4.59
C ASP A 55 -8.41 14.22 4.99
N SER A 56 -9.68 14.50 5.32
CA SER A 56 -10.64 13.48 5.76
C SER A 56 -11.29 12.72 4.60
N SER A 57 -11.39 13.34 3.42
CA SER A 57 -11.91 12.73 2.21
C SER A 57 -10.84 11.94 1.44
N GLU A 58 -9.58 12.36 1.56
CA GLU A 58 -8.44 11.73 0.91
C GLU A 58 -7.30 11.49 1.92
N PRO A 59 -7.43 10.50 2.82
CA PRO A 59 -6.48 10.31 3.89
C PRO A 59 -5.07 9.96 3.39
N ALA A 60 -4.07 10.66 3.91
CA ALA A 60 -2.66 10.42 3.68
C ALA A 60 -2.25 9.05 4.23
N GLN A 61 -1.90 8.14 3.33
CA GLN A 61 -1.64 6.75 3.64
C GLN A 61 -0.42 6.23 2.89
N TYR A 62 0.17 5.16 3.41
CA TYR A 62 1.22 4.41 2.75
C TYR A 62 0.93 2.91 2.78
N ARG A 63 1.48 2.17 1.81
CA ARG A 63 1.47 0.71 1.82
C ARG A 63 2.76 0.16 1.23
N VAL A 64 3.02 -1.11 1.46
CA VAL A 64 4.08 -1.87 0.79
C VAL A 64 3.43 -2.93 -0.08
N LEU A 65 3.76 -2.93 -1.36
CA LEU A 65 3.30 -3.93 -2.31
C LEU A 65 4.47 -4.38 -3.17
N ASN A 66 4.77 -5.68 -3.14
CA ASN A 66 5.87 -6.30 -3.90
C ASN A 66 7.22 -5.59 -3.71
N GLY A 67 7.58 -5.27 -2.47
CA GLY A 67 8.83 -4.60 -2.15
C GLY A 67 8.89 -3.12 -2.56
N VAL A 68 7.76 -2.51 -2.93
CA VAL A 68 7.67 -1.08 -3.26
C VAL A 68 6.76 -0.39 -2.26
N VAL A 69 7.24 0.73 -1.70
CA VAL A 69 6.43 1.63 -0.88
C VAL A 69 5.66 2.55 -1.81
N TYR A 70 4.36 2.68 -1.58
CA TYR A 70 3.48 3.63 -2.25
C TYR A 70 2.88 4.56 -1.23
N LEU A 71 2.77 5.85 -1.57
CA LEU A 71 2.05 6.83 -0.78
C LEU A 71 0.87 7.37 -1.59
N ARG A 72 -0.17 7.77 -0.87
CA ARG A 72 -1.36 8.40 -1.44
C ARG A 72 -1.98 9.41 -0.49
N GLY A 73 -2.97 10.13 -0.98
CA GLY A 73 -3.81 11.04 -0.21
C GLY A 73 -3.19 12.41 -0.01
N VAL A 74 -3.79 13.20 0.89
CA VAL A 74 -3.53 14.63 1.00
C VAL A 74 -3.14 15.03 2.42
N LEU A 75 -2.03 15.76 2.54
CA LEU A 75 -1.64 16.49 3.75
C LEU A 75 -2.16 17.92 3.66
N VAL A 76 -2.71 18.46 4.74
CA VAL A 76 -3.31 19.80 4.79
C VAL A 76 -2.74 20.61 5.94
N ALA A 77 -2.50 21.90 5.72
CA ALA A 77 -2.09 22.82 6.77
C ALA A 77 -3.27 23.18 7.68
N LYS A 78 -3.10 23.08 9.00
CA LYS A 78 -4.13 23.50 9.97
C LYS A 78 -4.39 25.02 9.95
N SER A 79 -3.38 25.81 9.58
CA SER A 79 -3.39 27.28 9.72
C SER A 79 -3.37 28.02 8.37
N GLY A 80 -3.77 27.37 7.28
CA GLY A 80 -3.88 28.01 5.96
C GLY A 80 -2.57 28.26 5.21
N ASN A 81 -1.41 27.88 5.78
CA ASN A 81 -0.15 27.81 5.06
C ASN A 81 0.71 26.65 5.57
N LEU A 82 1.22 25.86 4.64
CA LEU A 82 2.20 24.81 4.83
C LEU A 82 3.55 25.41 4.45
N PRO A 83 4.51 25.56 5.39
CA PRO A 83 5.85 25.97 5.03
C PRO A 83 6.58 24.87 4.24
N SER A 84 7.86 25.08 3.95
CA SER A 84 8.76 23.97 3.59
C SER A 84 9.30 23.33 4.86
N GLY A 85 9.53 22.01 4.85
CA GLY A 85 9.99 21.30 6.04
C GLY A 85 9.64 19.82 6.06
N ASN A 86 9.92 19.18 7.20
CA ASN A 86 9.65 17.76 7.41
C ASN A 86 8.29 17.60 8.10
N TYR A 87 7.35 16.90 7.45
CA TYR A 87 6.00 16.68 8.00
C TYR A 87 5.70 15.23 8.34
N VAL A 88 6.47 14.33 7.78
CA VAL A 88 6.24 12.90 7.84
C VAL A 88 7.57 12.21 8.10
N THR A 89 7.53 11.21 8.97
CA THR A 89 8.62 10.24 9.14
C THR A 89 8.03 8.85 9.05
N LEU A 90 8.31 8.16 7.94
CA LEU A 90 7.97 6.75 7.82
C LEU A 90 8.90 5.91 8.72
N PRO A 91 8.45 4.73 9.18
CA PRO A 91 9.33 3.75 9.80
C PRO A 91 10.54 3.46 8.92
N THR A 92 11.71 3.27 9.53
CA THR A 92 12.99 3.17 8.82
C THR A 92 13.06 1.98 7.86
N GLU A 93 12.36 0.89 8.17
CA GLU A 93 12.20 -0.27 7.30
C GLU A 93 11.43 0.01 6.01
N TYR A 94 10.73 1.15 5.94
CA TYR A 94 10.02 1.64 4.76
C TYR A 94 10.72 2.84 4.10
N ALA A 95 11.89 3.24 4.59
CA ALA A 95 12.67 4.31 3.98
C ALA A 95 13.32 3.82 2.67
N PRO A 96 13.55 4.73 1.69
CA PRO A 96 14.25 4.36 0.47
C PRO A 96 15.74 4.07 0.76
N VAL A 97 16.34 3.16 0.00
CA VAL A 97 17.78 2.82 0.08
C VAL A 97 18.70 4.03 -0.17
N GLY A 98 18.25 4.97 -1.01
CA GLY A 98 18.94 6.23 -1.28
C GLY A 98 17.92 7.36 -1.38
N THR A 99 18.38 8.60 -1.20
CA THR A 99 17.50 9.77 -1.27
C THR A 99 16.72 9.81 -2.59
N ARG A 100 15.40 9.95 -2.51
CA ARG A 100 14.51 10.07 -3.68
C ARG A 100 13.91 11.46 -3.76
N PHE A 101 13.91 12.00 -4.97
CA PHE A 101 13.22 13.24 -5.29
C PHE A 101 11.92 12.88 -5.99
N VAL A 102 10.81 13.31 -5.43
CA VAL A 102 9.48 13.07 -5.99
C VAL A 102 8.82 14.41 -6.25
N ALA A 103 8.44 14.63 -7.51
CA ALA A 103 7.64 15.78 -7.88
C ALA A 103 6.19 15.52 -7.50
N LEU A 104 5.55 16.50 -6.86
CA LEU A 104 4.17 16.43 -6.43
C LEU A 104 3.37 17.62 -6.94
N LEU A 105 2.05 17.44 -6.94
CA LEU A 105 1.08 18.50 -7.19
C LEU A 105 0.51 18.99 -5.86
N TYR A 106 0.41 20.31 -5.71
CA TYR A 106 -0.39 20.95 -4.67
C TYR A 106 -1.79 21.24 -5.20
N GLN A 107 -2.82 21.13 -4.35
CA GLN A 107 -4.13 21.73 -4.63
C GLN A 107 -4.15 23.15 -4.04
N GLY A 108 -4.38 24.18 -4.87
CA GLY A 108 -4.34 25.61 -4.49
C GLY A 108 -3.78 26.50 -5.60
N VAL A 109 -3.17 27.65 -5.24
CA VAL A 109 -2.42 28.52 -6.18
C VAL A 109 -1.14 27.77 -6.59
N ALA A 110 -1.25 26.95 -7.63
CA ALA A 110 -0.30 25.90 -7.94
C ALA A 110 1.08 26.44 -8.32
N THR A 111 2.07 26.22 -7.46
CA THR A 111 3.48 26.17 -7.85
C THR A 111 3.99 24.78 -7.51
N ALA A 112 4.52 24.08 -8.52
CA ALA A 112 5.01 22.70 -8.40
C ALA A 112 5.92 22.54 -7.17
N CYS A 113 5.78 21.41 -6.47
CA CYS A 113 6.61 21.09 -5.34
C CYS A 113 7.36 19.80 -5.53
N ARG A 114 8.40 19.65 -4.72
CA ARG A 114 9.09 18.40 -4.55
C ARG A 114 9.07 18.02 -3.10
N PHE A 115 9.05 16.73 -2.81
CA PHE A 115 9.62 16.28 -1.56
C PHE A 115 10.82 15.39 -1.79
N ILE A 116 11.64 15.35 -0.75
CA ILE A 116 12.85 14.55 -0.67
C ILE A 116 12.55 13.46 0.35
N ALA A 117 12.47 12.21 -0.11
CA ALA A 117 12.41 11.04 0.77
C ALA A 117 13.83 10.67 1.17
N ASN A 118 14.15 10.85 2.45
CA ASN A 118 15.48 10.55 2.99
C ASN A 118 15.57 9.10 3.46
N THR A 119 16.80 8.58 3.53
CA THR A 119 17.09 7.19 3.96
C THR A 119 16.73 6.91 5.42
N ASN A 120 16.44 7.94 6.22
CA ASN A 120 15.92 7.82 7.58
C ASN A 120 14.38 7.83 7.66
N GLY A 121 13.69 7.80 6.51
CA GLY A 121 12.23 7.81 6.42
C GLY A 121 11.58 9.19 6.49
N THR A 122 12.35 10.26 6.73
CA THR A 122 11.82 11.63 6.74
C THR A 122 11.47 12.09 5.32
N LEU A 123 10.33 12.77 5.18
CA LEU A 123 9.89 13.40 3.94
C LEU A 123 10.00 14.92 4.08
N ASN A 124 10.96 15.51 3.36
CA ASN A 124 11.21 16.95 3.36
C ASN A 124 10.51 17.62 2.17
N PHE A 125 9.50 18.42 2.42
CA PHE A 125 8.71 19.11 1.42
C PHE A 125 9.30 20.49 1.13
N ASN A 126 9.54 20.78 -0.15
CA ASN A 126 10.05 22.06 -0.62
C ASN A 126 9.14 22.62 -1.72
N HIS A 127 8.82 23.90 -1.59
CA HIS A 127 8.06 24.63 -2.59
C HIS A 127 8.57 26.05 -2.81
N ASN A 128 8.26 26.60 -3.97
CA ASN A 128 8.75 27.87 -4.48
C ASN A 128 7.71 29.00 -4.41
N GLY A 129 6.59 28.82 -3.71
CA GLY A 129 5.43 29.72 -3.82
C GLY A 129 4.64 29.97 -2.55
N ILE A 130 3.79 31.00 -2.69
CA ILE A 130 3.05 31.76 -1.69
C ILE A 130 1.76 30.99 -1.33
N SER A 131 1.55 30.70 -0.04
CA SER A 131 0.37 29.98 0.52
C SER A 131 0.10 28.59 -0.06
N THR A 132 0.97 27.62 0.20
CA THR A 132 0.62 26.20 -0.01
C THR A 132 -0.34 25.77 1.08
N THR A 133 -1.54 25.31 0.77
CA THR A 133 -2.49 24.84 1.81
C THR A 133 -2.52 23.33 1.96
N SER A 134 -2.12 22.60 0.92
CA SER A 134 -2.19 21.13 0.90
C SER A 134 -1.15 20.50 -0.02
N VAL A 135 -0.84 19.22 0.22
CA VAL A 135 0.09 18.39 -0.55
C VAL A 135 -0.52 17.05 -0.88
N ARG A 136 -0.57 16.70 -2.17
CA ARG A 136 -0.99 15.38 -2.61
C ARG A 136 0.22 14.46 -2.72
N LEU A 137 0.19 13.32 -2.04
CA LEU A 137 1.26 12.32 -2.04
C LEU A 137 1.13 11.30 -3.16
N ASP A 138 0.05 11.33 -3.94
CA ASP A 138 -0.18 10.39 -5.02
C ASP A 138 0.95 10.39 -6.05
N GLY A 139 1.37 9.19 -6.45
CA GLY A 139 2.49 9.02 -7.39
C GLY A 139 3.86 8.97 -6.72
N ALA A 140 3.94 9.18 -5.40
CA ALA A 140 5.16 8.87 -4.64
C ALA A 140 5.31 7.36 -4.43
N PHE A 141 6.41 6.81 -4.93
CA PHE A 141 6.78 5.43 -4.66
C PHE A 141 8.29 5.21 -4.71
N TRP A 142 8.76 4.17 -4.03
CA TRP A 142 10.15 3.72 -4.13
C TRP A 142 10.31 2.25 -3.75
N PRO A 143 11.30 1.56 -4.35
CA PRO A 143 11.63 0.20 -3.94
C PRO A 143 12.33 0.17 -2.57
N LEU A 144 12.04 -0.86 -1.82
CA LEU A 144 12.78 -1.31 -0.64
C LEU A 144 14.00 -2.13 -1.07
N PRO A 145 15.02 -2.25 -0.21
CA PRO A 145 16.10 -3.21 -0.45
C PRO A 145 15.51 -4.63 -0.52
N ALA A 146 16.05 -5.43 -1.45
CA ALA A 146 15.69 -6.83 -1.64
C ALA A 146 16.16 -7.72 -0.48
#